data_AF-A0A2H0Y159-F1
#
_entry.id   AF-A0A2H0Y159-F1
#
_cell.length_a   1.000
_cell.length_b   1.000
_cell.length_c   1.000
_cell.angle_alpha   90.00
_cell.angle_beta   90.00
_cell.angle_gamma   90.00
#
_symmetry.space_group_name_H-M   'P 1'
#
loop_
_entity.id
_entity.type
_entity.pdbx_description
1 polymer ?
#
loop_
_entity_poly.entity_id
_entity_poly.type
_entity_poly.pdbx_seq_one_letter_code
_entity_poly.pdbx_strand_id
1 'polypeptide(L)'
;MKHSFNYRVIYKDTDAEGVVYYANYFGFFERGRTELMRQMRVDFKKLREEEKLVFTITKVECHYLAPAIYDDEITVTTEIAEKGKARIIFK
;
A
#
# COMPACT_ATOMS: atom_id res chain seq x y z
N MET A 1 11.28 -8.95 5.18
CA MET A 1 11.69 -8.23 3.95
C MET A 1 10.89 -6.95 3.89
N LYS A 2 11.53 -5.82 3.60
CA LYS A 2 10.95 -4.48 3.70
C LYS A 2 11.21 -3.70 2.42
N HIS A 3 10.19 -2.97 1.96
CA HIS A 3 10.24 -2.01 0.87
C HIS A 3 9.92 -0.62 1.43
N SER A 4 10.58 0.42 0.93
CA SER A 4 10.21 1.80 1.23
C SER A 4 10.27 2.64 -0.04
N PHE A 5 9.33 3.57 -0.22
CA PHE A 5 9.37 4.57 -1.27
C PHE A 5 8.93 5.94 -0.73
N ASN A 6 9.46 7.00 -1.33
CA ASN A 6 9.01 8.37 -1.03
C ASN A 6 7.81 8.72 -1.89
N TYR A 7 6.87 9.44 -1.28
CA TYR A 7 5.67 9.95 -1.91
C TYR A 7 5.50 11.42 -1.54
N ARG A 8 5.36 12.28 -2.55
CA ARG A 8 4.98 13.67 -2.35
C ARG A 8 3.46 13.74 -2.33
N VAL A 9 2.89 14.23 -1.23
CA VAL A 9 1.44 14.44 -1.13
C VAL A 9 1.01 15.52 -2.13
N ILE A 10 0.06 15.19 -2.98
CA ILE A 10 -0.49 16.11 -3.99
C ILE A 10 -1.88 16.58 -3.60
N TYR A 11 -2.36 17.67 -4.20
CA TYR A 11 -3.70 18.22 -3.94
C TYR A 11 -4.84 17.21 -4.09
N LYS A 12 -4.69 16.19 -4.97
CA LYS A 12 -5.69 15.13 -5.12
C LYS A 12 -5.85 14.28 -3.85
N ASP A 13 -4.79 14.18 -3.04
CA ASP A 13 -4.79 13.34 -1.85
C ASP A 13 -5.53 14.03 -0.69
N THR A 14 -5.66 15.35 -0.72
CA THR A 14 -6.21 16.15 0.37
C THR A 14 -7.73 16.31 0.29
N ASP A 15 -8.38 16.53 1.44
CA ASP A 15 -9.81 16.86 1.53
C ASP A 15 -10.05 18.32 1.97
N ALA A 16 -11.30 18.65 2.29
CA ALA A 16 -11.72 19.98 2.71
C ALA A 16 -11.12 20.44 4.05
N GLU A 17 -10.59 19.51 4.86
CA GLU A 17 -9.90 19.82 6.12
C GLU A 17 -8.42 20.18 5.90
N GLY A 18 -7.93 20.10 4.65
CA GLY A 18 -6.56 20.48 4.28
C GLY A 18 -5.50 19.43 4.58
N VAL A 19 -5.92 18.22 4.95
CA VAL A 19 -5.05 17.06 5.21
C VAL A 19 -5.34 15.96 4.20
N VAL A 20 -4.48 14.94 4.12
CA VAL A 20 -4.75 13.74 3.30
C VAL A 20 -6.04 13.08 3.76
N TYR A 21 -6.98 12.91 2.84
CA TYR A 21 -8.23 12.20 3.10
C TYR A 21 -7.94 10.78 3.57
N TYR A 22 -8.57 10.35 4.66
CA TYR A 22 -8.25 9.09 5.34
C TYR A 22 -8.18 7.88 4.39
N ALA A 23 -9.09 7.79 3.41
CA ALA A 23 -9.13 6.66 2.49
C ALA A 23 -7.98 6.65 1.46
N ASN A 24 -7.35 7.79 1.18
CA ASN A 24 -6.26 7.89 0.21
C ASN A 24 -4.99 7.19 0.71
N TYR A 25 -4.81 7.05 2.03
CA TYR A 25 -3.74 6.24 2.60
C TYR A 25 -3.77 4.77 2.12
N PHE A 26 -4.95 4.21 1.82
CA PHE A 26 -5.06 2.86 1.29
C PHE A 26 -4.46 2.72 -0.11
N GLY A 27 -4.47 3.80 -0.91
CA GLY A 27 -3.76 3.84 -2.19
C GLY A 27 -2.24 3.78 -2.00
N PHE A 28 -1.73 4.44 -0.96
CA PHE A 28 -0.30 4.38 -0.62
C PHE A 28 0.11 2.97 -0.18
N PHE A 29 -0.71 2.31 0.64
CA PHE A 29 -0.49 0.93 1.07
C PHE A 29 -0.55 -0.06 -0.09
N GLU A 30 -1.49 0.13 -1.02
CA GLU A 30 -1.62 -0.70 -2.22
C GLU A 30 -0.33 -0.63 -3.06
N ARG A 31 0.17 0.57 -3.34
CA ARG A 31 1.43 0.76 -4.06
C ARG A 31 2.60 0.09 -3.34
N GLY A 32 2.71 0.28 -2.02
CA GLY A 32 3.77 -0.34 -1.22
C GLY A 32 3.75 -1.87 -1.27
N ARG A 33 2.56 -2.47 -1.15
CA ARG A 33 2.36 -3.92 -1.30
C ARG A 33 2.74 -4.37 -2.70
N THR A 34 2.28 -3.68 -3.74
CA THR A 34 2.54 -4.05 -5.13
C THR A 34 4.04 -4.00 -5.45
N GLU A 35 4.76 -2.99 -4.98
CA GLU A 35 6.19 -2.86 -5.23
C GLU A 35 7.04 -3.83 -4.37
N LEU A 36 6.63 -4.13 -3.14
CA LEU A 36 7.27 -5.21 -2.35
C LEU A 36 7.12 -6.57 -3.05
N MET A 37 5.93 -6.88 -3.55
CA MET A 37 5.67 -8.14 -4.25
C MET A 37 6.44 -8.21 -5.58
N ARG A 38 6.55 -7.09 -6.30
CA ARG A 38 7.42 -6.97 -7.49
C ARG A 38 8.88 -7.26 -7.15
N GLN A 39 9.41 -6.72 -6.05
CA GLN A 39 10.78 -7.01 -5.60
C GLN A 39 10.99 -8.50 -5.29
N MET A 40 9.94 -9.18 -4.81
CA MET A 40 9.94 -10.63 -4.60
C MET A 40 9.75 -11.45 -5.88
N ARG A 41 9.75 -10.80 -7.05
CA ARG A 41 9.49 -11.42 -8.37
C ARG A 41 8.10 -12.06 -8.47
N VAL A 42 7.14 -11.57 -7.69
CA VAL A 42 5.73 -11.95 -7.81
C VAL A 42 5.07 -10.94 -8.75
N ASP A 43 4.68 -11.41 -9.93
CA ASP A 43 3.96 -10.61 -10.91
C ASP A 43 2.46 -10.92 -10.84
N PHE A 44 1.67 -9.96 -10.32
CA PHE A 44 0.22 -10.11 -10.21
C PHE A 44 -0.48 -10.22 -11.56
N LYS A 45 0.06 -9.60 -12.62
CA LYS A 45 -0.49 -9.73 -13.97
C LYS A 45 -0.30 -11.17 -14.45
N LYS A 46 0.91 -11.72 -14.29
CA LYS A 46 1.23 -13.10 -14.64
C LYS A 46 0.35 -14.10 -13.88
N LEU A 47 0.23 -13.93 -12.55
CA LEU A 47 -0.64 -14.76 -11.71
C LEU A 47 -2.08 -14.78 -12.21
N ARG A 48 -2.62 -13.61 -12.59
CA ARG A 48 -3.99 -13.50 -13.08
C ARG A 48 -4.17 -14.11 -14.47
N GLU A 49 -3.26 -13.83 -15.40
CA GLU A 49 -3.40 -14.19 -16.81
C GLU A 49 -3.06 -15.65 -17.07
N GLU A 50 -1.94 -16.13 -16.51
CA GLU A 50 -1.42 -17.48 -16.74
C GLU A 50 -1.95 -18.49 -15.73
N GLU A 51 -1.99 -18.14 -14.44
CA GLU A 51 -2.36 -19.07 -13.36
C GLU A 51 -3.82 -18.95 -12.91
N LYS A 52 -4.56 -17.95 -13.41
CA LYS A 52 -5.94 -17.63 -12.98
C LYS A 52 -6.07 -17.38 -11.47
N LEU A 53 -4.99 -16.94 -10.84
CA LEU A 53 -4.93 -16.62 -9.42
C LEU A 53 -5.01 -15.11 -9.20
N VAL A 54 -5.82 -14.70 -8.21
CA VAL A 54 -5.97 -13.30 -7.81
C VAL A 54 -5.92 -13.21 -6.29
N PHE A 55 -5.20 -12.21 -5.77
CA PHE A 55 -5.25 -11.85 -4.36
C PHE A 55 -6.39 -10.88 -4.10
N THR A 56 -7.38 -11.30 -3.32
CA THR A 56 -8.46 -10.43 -2.83
C THR A 56 -8.12 -9.90 -1.44
N ILE A 57 -8.38 -8.62 -1.21
CA ILE A 57 -8.20 -7.99 0.10
C ILE A 57 -9.38 -8.34 0.99
N THR A 58 -9.11 -9.03 2.09
CA THR A 58 -10.15 -9.46 3.05
C THR A 58 -10.22 -8.58 4.30
N LYS A 59 -9.15 -7.82 4.59
CA LYS A 59 -9.07 -6.91 5.72
C LYS A 59 -8.12 -5.75 5.40
N VAL A 60 -8.50 -4.54 5.79
CA VAL A 60 -7.63 -3.36 5.79
C VAL A 60 -7.88 -2.59 7.08
N GLU A 61 -6.80 -2.12 7.71
CA GLU A 61 -6.84 -1.34 8.95
C GLU A 61 -5.84 -0.20 8.81
N CYS A 62 -6.18 0.97 9.37
CA CYS A 62 -5.28 2.11 9.43
C CYS A 62 -5.48 2.85 10.74
N HIS A 63 -4.38 3.15 11.42
CA HIS A 63 -4.37 3.98 12.61
C HIS A 63 -3.71 5.31 12.24
N TYR A 64 -4.49 6.40 12.25
CA TYR A 64 -4.01 7.73 11.89
C TYR A 64 -3.45 8.43 13.12
N LEU A 65 -2.13 8.60 13.18
CA LEU A 65 -1.42 9.20 14.32
C LEU A 65 -1.19 10.70 14.16
N ALA A 66 -0.85 11.13 12.95
CA ALA A 66 -0.66 12.52 12.56
C ALA A 66 -1.08 12.71 11.10
N PRO A 67 -1.69 13.85 10.74
CA PRO A 67 -2.05 14.13 9.37
C PRO A 67 -0.81 14.37 8.52
N ALA A 68 -0.86 13.96 7.26
CA ALA A 68 0.01 14.51 6.22
C ALA A 68 -0.75 15.63 5.49
N ILE A 69 -0.04 16.65 5.02
CA ILE A 69 -0.60 17.80 4.32
C ILE A 69 -0.03 17.92 2.91
N TYR A 70 -0.63 18.80 2.10
CA TYR A 70 -0.14 19.12 0.76
C TYR A 70 1.37 19.42 0.78
N ASP A 71 2.08 18.86 -0.19
CA ASP A 71 3.52 19.01 -0.40
C ASP A 71 4.42 18.35 0.64
N ASP A 72 3.89 17.59 1.61
CA ASP A 72 4.71 16.74 2.47
C ASP A 72 5.42 15.64 1.65
N GLU A 73 6.69 15.39 1.96
CA GLU A 73 7.38 14.18 1.51
C GLU A 73 7.27 13.09 2.58
N ILE A 74 6.42 12.10 2.33
CA ILE A 74 6.22 10.96 3.22
C ILE A 74 6.99 9.75 2.73
N THR A 75 7.48 8.93 3.64
CA THR A 75 8.04 7.62 3.31
C THR A 75 7.00 6.54 3.63
N VAL A 76 6.55 5.84 2.59
CA VAL A 76 5.68 4.68 2.74
C VAL A 76 6.56 3.46 2.86
N THR A 77 6.47 2.77 3.99
CA THR A 77 7.18 1.52 4.25
C THR A 77 6.18 0.37 4.23
N THR A 78 6.56 -0.74 3.60
CA THR A 78 5.76 -1.96 3.59
C THR A 78 6.64 -3.17 3.84
N GLU A 79 6.19 -4.08 4.68
CA GLU A 79 6.83 -5.36 4.93
C GLU A 79 5.80 -6.48 5.12
N ILE A 80 6.25 -7.73 4.95
CA ILE A 80 5.43 -8.90 5.26
C ILE A 80 5.48 -9.13 6.77
N ALA A 81 4.33 -8.96 7.44
CA ALA A 81 4.17 -9.28 8.85
C ALA A 81 3.97 -10.79 9.07
N GLU A 82 3.16 -11.44 8.23
CA GLU A 82 2.85 -12.86 8.32
C GLU A 82 2.62 -13.47 6.94
N LYS A 83 3.06 -14.71 6.73
CA LYS A 83 2.83 -15.48 5.50
C LYS A 83 2.36 -16.89 5.86
N GLY A 84 1.09 -17.17 5.59
CA GLY A 84 0.49 -18.50 5.67
C GLY A 84 0.43 -19.20 4.31
N LYS A 85 -0.32 -20.31 4.25
CA LYS A 85 -0.50 -21.09 3.00
C LYS A 85 -1.32 -20.37 1.93
N ALA A 86 -2.35 -19.63 2.34
CA ALA A 86 -3.29 -18.93 1.45
C ALA A 86 -3.57 -17.47 1.86
N ARG A 87 -2.77 -16.94 2.80
CA ARG A 87 -2.94 -15.59 3.36
C ARG A 87 -1.58 -14.94 3.57
N ILE A 88 -1.48 -13.65 3.25
CA ILE A 88 -0.32 -12.81 3.54
C ILE A 88 -0.84 -11.56 4.26
N ILE A 89 -0.16 -11.15 5.32
CA ILE A 89 -0.45 -9.92 6.05
C ILE A 89 0.72 -8.96 5.85
N PHE A 90 0.39 -7.72 5.47
CA PHE A 90 1.34 -6.63 5.25
C PHE A 90 1.16 -5.58 6.35
N LYS A 91 2.26 -4.88 6.68
CA LYS A 91 2.25 -3.70 7.55
C LYS A 91 3.20 -2.63 7.02
#